data_AF-A0A7C1LRZ2-F1
#
_entry.id   AF-A0A7C1LRZ2-F1
#
_cell.length_a   1.000
_cell.length_b   1.000
_cell.length_c   1.000
_cell.angle_alpha   90.00
_cell.angle_beta   90.00
_cell.angle_gamma   90.00
#
_symmetry.space_group_name_H-M   'P 1'
#
loop_
_entity.id
_entity.type
_entity.pdbx_description
1 polymer ?
#
loop_
_entity_poly.entity_id
_entity_poly.type
_entity_poly.pdbx_seq_one_letter_code
_entity_poly.pdbx_strand_id
1 'polypeptide(L)'
;MIRILYKRKANIYQTQLTDFIYGITVETYEMWVSKDKNFVRKNFKWVSIRHYNKRAESNELVKPVLIQLKLTRFNKWVPKLKGKYLYRFPRVKILRFEDHAEGIISKKEWDMFRYLQGFKGYFEFLFYFNDFSFFDDLQERLEADGVSFKKMFIRDIFVYELFRVNQGLKGFTGLERMGRFLSASPLFDVTSDPTFFPTSADVSYIMKRIPAEELFEFFQILVKECINLGIIIPRILIWDGQFIRSNCNNNKNKDKDAYNDLDAGYCRHNGTKKGVGYDPGILYAYCFDRWFPIYFKMFPGNRNDTRAFRETLREFLDVSEENWMISISDSGGYCLKNMEFIRFKGQVPVIRARKNIKNQPVKELKKGFYFNTAFIPKDWSIELFLKIYSFRPMIEQGNSANNTYYNASRMNTRGIEAAIKQRVTIYILELLKALTAYKIGCPDLMMMPTAFEASKYFGAQFAKPLLAEKSGFLIFKNLV
;
A
#
# COMPACT_ATOMS: atom_id res chain seq x y z
N MET A 1 5.89 8.93 60.19
CA MET A 1 7.02 8.49 61.03
C MET A 1 7.83 7.48 60.23
N ILE A 2 9.15 7.67 60.19
CA ILE A 2 10.14 6.98 59.36
C ILE A 2 10.26 5.49 59.73
N ARG A 3 10.64 4.63 58.78
CA ARG A 3 11.72 3.63 58.96
C ARG A 3 12.29 3.18 57.61
N ILE A 4 13.37 3.84 57.19
CA ILE A 4 14.32 3.28 56.23
C ILE A 4 15.29 2.41 57.04
N LEU A 5 15.37 1.12 56.71
CA LEU A 5 16.40 0.22 57.20
C LEU A 5 17.23 -0.23 56.00
N TYR A 6 18.43 0.31 55.87
CA TYR A 6 19.46 -0.27 55.03
C TYR A 6 20.32 -1.19 55.89
N LYS A 7 20.52 -2.43 55.46
CA LYS A 7 21.60 -3.29 55.96
C LYS A 7 22.52 -3.62 54.79
N ARG A 8 23.68 -2.96 54.75
CA ARG A 8 24.81 -3.35 53.91
C ARG A 8 25.30 -4.72 54.37
N LYS A 9 25.42 -5.68 53.45
CA LYS A 9 26.48 -6.69 53.51
C LYS A 9 27.24 -6.62 52.19
N ALA A 10 28.55 -6.40 52.30
CA ALA A 10 29.49 -6.76 51.25
C ALA A 10 29.69 -8.27 51.36
N ASN A 11 29.39 -9.00 50.29
CA ASN A 11 29.99 -10.30 50.01
C ASN A 11 30.02 -10.43 48.49
N ILE A 12 31.23 -10.48 47.96
CA ILE A 12 31.50 -10.94 46.60
C ILE A 12 30.98 -12.37 46.54
N TYR A 13 29.96 -12.62 45.73
CA TYR A 13 29.64 -13.96 45.28
C TYR A 13 29.99 -14.04 43.81
N GLN A 14 30.95 -14.91 43.53
CA GLN A 14 31.30 -15.43 42.22
C GLN A 14 30.02 -15.99 41.58
N THR A 15 29.56 -15.38 40.48
CA THR A 15 28.39 -15.83 39.73
C THR A 15 28.73 -17.15 39.02
N GLN A 16 28.10 -18.23 39.46
CA GLN A 16 28.04 -19.48 38.69
C GLN A 16 26.79 -19.47 37.81
N LEU A 17 26.85 -20.20 36.69
CA LEU A 17 25.88 -20.24 35.58
C LEU A 17 24.40 -20.51 35.95
N THR A 18 24.08 -20.79 37.22
CA THR A 18 22.75 -21.14 37.71
C THR A 18 21.83 -19.95 38.02
N ASP A 19 22.34 -18.71 37.99
CA ASP A 19 21.53 -17.50 38.25
C ASP A 19 20.54 -17.14 37.11
N PHE A 20 20.58 -17.84 35.97
CA PHE A 20 19.71 -17.58 34.82
C PHE A 20 18.37 -18.33 34.81
N ILE A 21 18.00 -19.06 35.87
CA ILE A 21 16.81 -19.93 35.85
C ILE A 21 15.61 -19.39 36.65
N TYR A 22 15.73 -18.30 37.41
CA TYR A 22 14.57 -17.76 38.13
C TYR A 22 13.86 -16.63 37.36
N GLY A 23 12.57 -16.86 37.08
CA GLY A 23 11.68 -15.91 36.42
C GLY A 23 11.64 -14.55 37.11
N ILE A 24 11.32 -13.52 36.34
CA ILE A 24 11.23 -12.13 36.78
C ILE A 24 10.33 -12.06 38.03
N THR A 25 10.92 -11.79 39.19
CA THR A 25 10.19 -11.45 40.41
C THR A 25 9.70 -10.02 40.28
N VAL A 26 8.41 -9.86 39.96
CA VAL A 26 7.74 -8.55 39.97
C VAL A 26 7.24 -8.27 41.38
N GLU A 27 7.90 -7.35 42.07
CA GLU A 27 7.38 -6.83 43.34
C GLU A 27 6.21 -5.89 43.08
N THR A 28 5.04 -6.23 43.62
CA THR A 28 3.83 -5.41 43.51
C THR A 28 3.59 -4.68 44.83
N TYR A 29 3.47 -3.35 44.75
CA TYR A 29 3.21 -2.51 45.91
C TYR A 29 1.80 -1.94 45.84
N GLU A 30 0.97 -2.25 46.84
CA GLU A 30 -0.39 -1.71 46.93
C GLU A 30 -0.38 -0.34 47.61
N MET A 31 -0.82 0.69 46.88
CA MET A 31 -0.87 2.07 47.38
C MET A 31 -2.32 2.51 47.54
N TRP A 32 -2.77 2.60 48.79
CA TRP A 32 -4.15 2.96 49.14
C TRP A 32 -4.36 4.48 49.33
N VAL A 33 -3.27 5.25 49.42
CA VAL A 33 -3.33 6.71 49.63
C VAL A 33 -3.14 7.45 48.31
N SER A 34 -4.16 8.20 47.88
CA SER A 34 -4.20 8.91 46.60
C SER A 34 -3.05 9.91 46.40
N LYS A 35 -2.57 10.56 47.48
CA LYS A 35 -1.47 11.53 47.42
C LYS A 35 -0.14 10.87 47.04
N ASP A 36 0.14 9.70 47.61
CA ASP A 36 1.38 8.96 47.36
C ASP A 36 1.36 8.30 45.97
N LYS A 37 0.21 7.79 45.54
CA LYS A 37 -0.01 7.32 44.16
C LYS A 37 0.30 8.42 43.13
N ASN A 38 -0.14 9.66 43.39
CA ASN A 38 0.11 10.79 42.51
C ASN A 38 1.58 11.20 42.50
N PHE A 39 2.26 11.14 43.64
CA PHE A 39 3.71 11.37 43.74
C PHE A 39 4.50 10.35 42.91
N VAL A 40 4.17 9.06 43.03
CA VAL A 40 4.85 7.99 42.28
C VAL A 40 4.60 8.12 40.78
N ARG A 41 3.35 8.39 40.35
CA ARG A 41 3.03 8.62 38.93
C ARG A 41 3.80 9.78 38.32
N LYS A 42 4.07 10.82 39.11
CA LYS A 42 4.78 12.02 38.64
C LYS A 42 6.29 11.78 38.50
N ASN A 43 6.90 11.08 39.45
CA ASN A 43 8.35 10.94 39.56
C ASN A 43 8.91 9.64 38.97
N PHE A 44 8.10 8.60 38.82
CA PHE A 44 8.54 7.26 38.38
C PHE A 44 7.67 6.73 37.23
N LYS A 45 7.74 7.39 36.07
CA LYS A 45 6.90 7.11 34.89
C LYS A 45 7.08 5.70 34.29
N TRP A 46 8.16 5.01 34.62
CA TRP A 46 8.44 3.64 34.17
C TRP A 46 7.76 2.54 35.01
N VAL A 47 7.10 2.89 36.11
CA VAL A 47 6.37 1.93 36.96
C VAL A 47 4.95 1.75 36.39
N SER A 48 4.61 0.53 35.98
CA SER A 48 3.27 0.20 35.47
C SER A 48 2.25 0.13 36.61
N ILE A 49 1.26 1.03 36.62
CA ILE A 49 0.19 1.04 37.63
C ILE A 49 -1.06 0.36 37.05
N ARG A 50 -1.49 -0.77 37.64
CA ARG A 50 -2.79 -1.37 37.34
C ARG A 50 -3.89 -0.70 38.15
N HIS A 51 -4.98 -0.34 37.49
CA HIS A 51 -6.20 0.11 38.18
C HIS A 51 -6.90 -1.11 38.79
N TYR A 52 -7.14 -1.06 40.10
CA TYR A 52 -8.01 -2.03 40.77
C TYR A 52 -9.45 -1.81 40.30
N ASN A 53 -9.84 -2.51 39.24
CA ASN A 53 -11.24 -2.67 38.88
C ASN A 53 -11.75 -3.86 39.69
N LYS A 54 -12.70 -3.61 40.61
CA LYS A 54 -13.37 -4.66 41.38
C LYS A 54 -14.11 -5.57 40.39
N ARG A 55 -13.45 -6.65 39.95
CA ARG A 55 -14.05 -7.69 39.10
C ARG A 55 -15.05 -8.47 39.95
N ALA A 56 -16.29 -8.57 39.48
CA ALA A 56 -17.23 -9.54 40.01
C ALA A 56 -16.68 -10.95 39.74
N GLU A 57 -16.69 -11.80 40.76
CA GLU A 57 -16.28 -13.20 40.67
C GLU A 57 -17.19 -13.93 39.68
N SER A 58 -16.60 -14.55 38.66
CA SER A 58 -17.26 -15.61 37.90
C SER A 58 -16.44 -16.88 38.09
N ASN A 59 -16.98 -17.78 38.90
CA ASN A 59 -16.50 -19.14 39.07
C ASN A 59 -16.91 -19.97 37.85
N GLU A 60 -16.08 -20.07 36.83
CA GLU A 60 -16.16 -21.20 35.89
C GLU A 60 -14.76 -21.70 35.49
N LEU A 61 -14.51 -22.96 35.85
CA LEU A 61 -13.37 -23.77 35.48
C LEU A 61 -13.22 -23.84 33.96
N VAL A 62 -12.08 -23.36 33.44
CA VAL A 62 -11.72 -23.46 32.02
C VAL A 62 -11.37 -24.91 31.69
N LYS A 63 -12.30 -25.65 31.08
CA LYS A 63 -11.96 -26.85 30.30
C LYS A 63 -11.39 -26.42 28.94
N PRO A 64 -10.35 -27.10 28.41
CA PRO A 64 -9.80 -26.79 27.10
C PRO A 64 -10.83 -27.20 26.04
N VAL A 65 -11.44 -26.22 25.38
CA VAL A 65 -12.37 -26.49 24.28
C VAL A 65 -11.55 -26.86 23.05
N LEU A 66 -11.37 -28.16 22.81
CA LEU A 66 -11.15 -28.68 21.47
C LEU A 66 -12.40 -28.34 20.64
N ILE A 67 -12.34 -27.24 19.89
CA ILE A 67 -13.41 -26.86 18.98
C ILE A 67 -13.42 -27.86 17.83
N GLN A 68 -14.27 -28.89 17.91
CA GLN A 68 -14.61 -29.70 16.76
C GLN A 68 -15.27 -28.79 15.72
N LEU A 69 -14.55 -28.49 14.64
CA LEU A 69 -15.03 -27.64 13.56
C LEU A 69 -16.20 -28.34 12.86
N LYS A 70 -17.40 -27.73 12.92
CA LYS A 70 -18.61 -28.28 12.31
C LYS A 70 -18.44 -28.42 10.78
N LEU A 71 -18.97 -29.50 10.21
CA LEU A 71 -19.02 -29.77 8.76
C LEU A 71 -19.66 -28.63 7.95
N THR A 72 -20.45 -27.76 8.58
CA THR A 72 -21.02 -26.53 7.98
C THR A 72 -19.98 -25.47 7.60
N ARG A 73 -18.74 -25.59 8.09
CA ARG A 73 -17.59 -24.82 7.59
C ARG A 73 -17.04 -25.34 6.26
N PHE A 74 -17.45 -26.53 5.80
CA PHE A 74 -16.86 -27.25 4.66
C PHE A 74 -17.88 -27.62 3.56
N ASN A 75 -18.73 -26.67 3.15
CA ASN A 75 -19.64 -26.77 1.99
C ASN A 75 -20.99 -27.45 2.22
N LYS A 76 -22.05 -26.61 2.23
CA LYS A 76 -23.27 -26.85 1.43
C LYS A 76 -23.67 -25.49 0.85
N TRP A 77 -23.76 -25.41 -0.48
CA TRP A 77 -24.29 -24.24 -1.18
C TRP A 77 -25.70 -23.95 -0.66
N VAL A 78 -25.88 -22.84 0.07
CA VAL A 78 -27.20 -22.40 0.56
C VAL A 78 -27.71 -21.32 -0.38
N PRO A 79 -28.79 -21.56 -1.15
CA PRO A 79 -29.40 -20.56 -2.02
C PRO A 79 -29.76 -19.24 -1.32
N LYS A 80 -30.08 -19.27 -0.01
CA LYS A 80 -30.35 -18.08 0.83
C LYS A 80 -29.13 -17.16 1.06
N LEU A 81 -27.92 -17.61 0.72
CA LEU A 81 -26.69 -16.80 0.79
C LEU A 81 -26.26 -16.24 -0.56
N LYS A 82 -27.00 -16.54 -1.64
CA LYS A 82 -26.78 -15.96 -2.97
C LYS A 82 -26.89 -14.43 -2.85
N GLY A 83 -25.85 -13.71 -3.27
CA GLY A 83 -25.70 -12.26 -3.06
C GLY A 83 -24.90 -11.88 -1.81
N LYS A 84 -24.97 -12.64 -0.71
CA LYS A 84 -24.15 -12.41 0.49
C LYS A 84 -22.68 -12.77 0.31
N TYR A 85 -22.37 -13.71 -0.59
CA TYR A 85 -20.98 -14.09 -0.87
C TYR A 85 -20.20 -13.00 -1.62
N LEU A 86 -20.89 -12.12 -2.36
CA LEU A 86 -20.27 -11.08 -3.19
C LEU A 86 -19.44 -10.10 -2.36
N TYR A 87 -19.90 -9.81 -1.13
CA TYR A 87 -19.21 -8.93 -0.19
C TYR A 87 -18.56 -9.66 0.99
N ARG A 88 -18.49 -11.01 0.95
CA ARG A 88 -17.75 -11.81 1.93
C ARG A 88 -16.35 -12.08 1.39
N PHE A 89 -15.38 -11.38 1.94
CA PHE A 89 -13.98 -11.55 1.58
C PHE A 89 -13.27 -12.38 2.66
N PRO A 90 -12.53 -13.45 2.28
CA PRO A 90 -11.65 -14.11 3.23
C PRO A 90 -10.61 -13.13 3.78
N ARG A 91 -10.27 -13.34 5.05
CA ARG A 91 -9.12 -12.68 5.66
C ARG A 91 -7.85 -13.16 4.97
N VAL A 92 -6.89 -12.26 4.86
CA VAL A 92 -5.54 -12.61 4.44
C VAL A 92 -4.93 -13.58 5.44
N LYS A 93 -4.27 -14.63 4.94
CA LYS A 93 -3.54 -15.59 5.77
C LYS A 93 -2.40 -14.88 6.51
N ILE A 94 -2.26 -15.15 7.81
CA ILE A 94 -1.09 -14.73 8.57
C ILE A 94 -0.05 -15.84 8.40
N LEU A 95 1.08 -15.50 7.78
CA LEU A 95 2.18 -16.41 7.52
C LEU A 95 3.09 -16.55 8.74
N ARG A 96 3.73 -17.72 8.85
CA ARG A 96 4.77 -17.99 9.84
C ARG A 96 6.13 -17.61 9.27
N PHE A 97 7.13 -17.54 10.15
CA PHE A 97 8.49 -17.16 9.76
C PHE A 97 9.05 -18.13 8.72
N GLU A 98 8.79 -19.41 8.91
CA GLU A 98 9.27 -20.52 8.09
C GLU A 98 8.58 -20.57 6.71
N ASP A 99 7.44 -19.87 6.55
CA ASP A 99 6.69 -19.92 5.29
C ASP A 99 7.38 -19.06 4.19
N HIS A 100 7.97 -17.90 4.56
CA HIS A 100 8.57 -16.97 3.59
C HIS A 100 9.75 -16.13 4.10
N ALA A 101 9.96 -15.98 5.41
CA ALA A 101 10.96 -15.04 5.94
C ALA A 101 12.27 -15.71 6.38
N GLU A 102 12.25 -17.01 6.64
CA GLU A 102 13.45 -17.78 6.91
C GLU A 102 14.42 -17.70 5.72
N GLY A 103 15.69 -17.39 6.03
CA GLY A 103 16.72 -17.15 5.01
C GLY A 103 16.69 -15.78 4.33
N ILE A 104 15.59 -15.02 4.47
CA ILE A 104 15.46 -13.67 3.88
C ILE A 104 15.79 -12.58 4.92
N ILE A 105 15.20 -12.67 6.11
CA ILE A 105 15.47 -11.77 7.22
C ILE A 105 15.79 -12.56 8.49
N SER A 106 16.47 -11.90 9.44
CA SER A 106 16.75 -12.55 10.72
C SER A 106 15.47 -12.76 11.54
N LYS A 107 15.48 -13.76 12.42
CA LYS A 107 14.39 -13.98 13.37
C LYS A 107 14.14 -12.75 14.25
N LYS A 108 15.21 -12.03 14.64
CA LYS A 108 15.14 -10.78 15.39
C LYS A 108 14.33 -9.72 14.63
N GLU A 109 14.60 -9.51 13.34
CA GLU A 109 13.85 -8.57 12.50
C GLU A 109 12.37 -8.98 12.33
N TRP A 110 12.11 -10.28 12.17
CA TRP A 110 10.74 -10.79 12.14
C TRP A 110 9.98 -10.52 13.44
N ASP A 111 10.64 -10.77 14.58
CA ASP A 111 10.08 -10.60 15.92
C ASP A 111 9.85 -9.12 16.27
N MET A 112 10.62 -8.18 15.69
CA MET A 112 10.36 -6.74 15.86
C MET A 112 8.95 -6.34 15.42
N PHE A 113 8.40 -6.92 14.36
CA PHE A 113 7.02 -6.65 13.96
C PHE A 113 5.97 -7.08 14.99
N ARG A 114 6.31 -8.04 15.86
CA ARG A 114 5.39 -8.61 16.87
C ARG A 114 5.53 -7.91 18.21
N TYR A 115 6.76 -7.53 18.58
CA TYR A 115 7.08 -7.06 19.93
C TYR A 115 7.43 -5.57 20.01
N LEU A 116 7.90 -4.95 18.92
CA LEU A 116 8.24 -3.53 18.91
C LEU A 116 7.05 -2.71 18.40
N GLN A 117 6.37 -2.03 19.32
CA GLN A 117 5.24 -1.18 18.98
C GLN A 117 5.65 -0.09 17.98
N GLY A 118 4.93 -0.02 16.86
CA GLY A 118 5.16 1.00 15.84
C GLY A 118 6.28 0.67 14.85
N PHE A 119 6.94 -0.49 14.96
CA PHE A 119 7.82 -0.97 13.91
C PHE A 119 7.01 -1.33 12.66
N LYS A 120 7.40 -0.76 11.52
CA LYS A 120 6.70 -0.90 10.24
C LYS A 120 7.57 -1.50 9.14
N GLY A 121 8.71 -2.09 9.53
CA GLY A 121 9.69 -2.65 8.61
C GLY A 121 10.60 -1.62 7.96
N TYR A 122 11.56 -2.13 7.20
CA TYR A 122 12.53 -1.33 6.45
C TYR A 122 12.21 -1.35 4.96
N PHE A 123 12.62 -0.32 4.24
CA PHE A 123 12.38 -0.19 2.80
C PHE A 123 13.02 -1.33 1.99
N GLU A 124 14.18 -1.81 2.41
CA GLU A 124 14.91 -2.91 1.78
C GLU A 124 14.09 -4.21 1.71
N PHE A 125 13.14 -4.40 2.64
CA PHE A 125 12.26 -5.56 2.65
C PHE A 125 11.35 -5.62 1.41
N LEU A 126 11.14 -4.51 0.69
CA LEU A 126 10.44 -4.54 -0.59
C LEU A 126 11.20 -5.32 -1.66
N PHE A 127 12.52 -5.40 -1.57
CA PHE A 127 13.38 -6.08 -2.55
C PHE A 127 13.83 -7.46 -2.06
N TYR A 128 13.93 -7.67 -0.75
CA TYR A 128 14.25 -9.00 -0.21
C TYR A 128 13.14 -10.02 -0.42
N PHE A 129 11.88 -9.57 -0.38
CA PHE A 129 10.72 -10.44 -0.47
C PHE A 129 10.12 -10.54 -1.87
N ASN A 130 10.56 -9.73 -2.83
CA ASN A 130 9.96 -9.67 -4.16
C ASN A 130 11.05 -9.72 -5.24
N ASP A 131 10.74 -10.38 -6.35
CA ASP A 131 11.67 -10.55 -7.44
C ASP A 131 11.74 -9.29 -8.33
N PHE A 132 12.97 -8.85 -8.62
CA PHE A 132 13.29 -7.69 -9.46
C PHE A 132 14.10 -8.08 -10.70
N SER A 133 14.27 -9.38 -10.97
CA SER A 133 14.94 -9.92 -12.17
C SER A 133 14.35 -9.37 -13.48
N PHE A 134 13.05 -9.03 -13.49
CA PHE A 134 12.37 -8.36 -14.61
C PHE A 134 13.16 -7.16 -15.15
N PHE A 135 13.78 -6.36 -14.27
CA PHE A 135 14.51 -5.17 -14.69
C PHE A 135 15.89 -5.48 -15.27
N ASP A 136 16.47 -6.62 -14.90
CA ASP A 136 17.72 -7.11 -15.48
C ASP A 136 17.44 -7.60 -16.91
N ASP A 137 16.40 -8.43 -17.10
CA ASP A 137 15.94 -8.90 -18.42
C ASP A 137 15.53 -7.73 -19.34
N LEU A 138 14.83 -6.73 -18.78
CA LEU A 138 14.44 -5.53 -19.52
C LEU A 138 15.66 -4.75 -20.00
N GLN A 139 16.69 -4.63 -19.16
CA GLN A 139 17.92 -3.94 -19.54
C GLN A 139 18.60 -4.65 -20.69
N GLU A 140 18.76 -5.97 -20.62
CA GLU A 140 19.35 -6.77 -21.70
C GLU A 140 18.61 -6.59 -23.02
N ARG A 141 17.26 -6.65 -23.00
CA ARG A 141 16.43 -6.40 -24.20
C ARG A 141 16.65 -5.02 -24.79
N LEU A 142 16.59 -3.97 -23.96
CA LEU A 142 16.73 -2.59 -24.45
C LEU A 142 18.16 -2.29 -24.93
N GLU A 143 19.19 -2.87 -24.31
CA GLU A 143 20.57 -2.74 -24.77
C GLU A 143 20.80 -3.48 -26.10
N ALA A 144 20.17 -4.64 -26.31
CA ALA A 144 20.16 -5.34 -27.59
C ALA A 144 19.51 -4.51 -28.71
N ASP A 145 18.49 -3.71 -28.38
CA ASP A 145 17.84 -2.75 -29.28
C ASP A 145 18.64 -1.43 -29.46
N GLY A 146 19.84 -1.33 -28.87
CA GLY A 146 20.76 -0.20 -29.04
C GLY A 146 20.53 0.96 -28.06
N VAL A 147 19.70 0.79 -27.03
CA VAL A 147 19.54 1.78 -25.96
C VAL A 147 20.73 1.73 -25.02
N SER A 148 21.42 2.85 -24.80
CA SER A 148 22.50 2.92 -23.81
C SER A 148 22.02 3.39 -22.43
N PHE A 149 22.44 2.69 -21.38
CA PHE A 149 22.22 3.07 -19.98
C PHE A 149 23.48 3.59 -19.26
N LYS A 150 24.56 3.90 -20.01
CA LYS A 150 25.82 4.44 -19.46
C LYS A 150 26.41 3.61 -18.29
N LYS A 151 26.33 2.28 -18.38
CA LYS A 151 26.78 1.34 -17.33
C LYS A 151 26.01 1.43 -16.01
N MET A 152 24.85 2.07 -15.99
CA MET A 152 23.94 2.06 -14.84
C MET A 152 22.89 0.97 -15.01
N PHE A 153 22.52 0.32 -13.91
CA PHE A 153 21.47 -0.69 -13.92
C PHE A 153 20.08 -0.05 -13.82
N ILE A 154 19.15 -0.49 -14.66
CA ILE A 154 17.74 -0.08 -14.61
C ILE A 154 17.17 -0.36 -13.22
N ARG A 155 17.43 -1.57 -12.71
CA ARG A 155 16.99 -2.04 -11.39
C ARG A 155 17.39 -1.05 -10.28
N ASP A 156 18.66 -0.68 -10.20
CA ASP A 156 19.19 0.19 -9.14
C ASP A 156 18.56 1.59 -9.22
N ILE A 157 18.40 2.13 -10.42
CA ILE A 157 17.75 3.44 -10.61
C ILE A 157 16.28 3.38 -10.21
N PHE A 158 15.58 2.30 -10.58
CA PHE A 158 14.16 2.13 -10.27
C PHE A 158 13.93 1.93 -8.77
N VAL A 159 14.80 1.20 -8.08
CA VAL A 159 14.83 1.09 -6.61
C VAL A 159 14.90 2.48 -5.95
N TYR A 160 15.78 3.36 -6.43
CA TYR A 160 15.88 4.73 -5.94
C TYR A 160 14.67 5.60 -6.30
N GLU A 161 14.03 5.36 -7.44
CA GLU A 161 12.79 6.03 -7.81
C GLU A 161 11.63 5.61 -6.90
N LEU A 162 11.50 4.32 -6.59
CA LEU A 162 10.57 3.81 -5.59
C LEU A 162 10.87 4.43 -4.22
N PHE A 163 12.14 4.51 -3.84
CA PHE A 163 12.55 5.12 -2.57
C PHE A 163 12.16 6.60 -2.49
N ARG A 164 12.41 7.37 -3.57
CA ARG A 164 12.01 8.77 -3.67
C ARG A 164 10.50 8.94 -3.48
N VAL A 165 9.70 8.12 -4.17
CA VAL A 165 8.23 8.15 -4.06
C VAL A 165 7.79 7.77 -2.65
N ASN A 166 8.39 6.74 -2.06
CA ASN A 166 8.09 6.26 -0.71
C ASN A 166 8.33 7.32 0.37
N GLN A 167 9.40 8.10 0.23
CA GLN A 167 9.74 9.24 1.09
C GLN A 167 8.89 10.50 0.81
N GLY A 168 7.98 10.46 -0.16
CA GLY A 168 7.17 11.61 -0.55
C GLY A 168 7.99 12.76 -1.14
N LEU A 169 9.17 12.50 -1.69
CA LEU A 169 10.02 13.55 -2.27
C LEU A 169 9.46 13.96 -3.63
N LYS A 170 9.11 15.25 -3.79
CA LYS A 170 8.46 15.78 -5.01
C LYS A 170 9.24 15.49 -6.29
N GLY A 171 10.56 15.59 -6.26
CA GLY A 171 11.42 15.35 -7.42
C GLY A 171 12.82 14.88 -7.04
N PHE A 172 13.59 14.50 -8.05
CA PHE A 172 14.90 13.85 -7.90
C PHE A 172 15.94 14.71 -7.17
N THR A 173 15.81 16.04 -7.24
CA THR A 173 16.68 16.95 -6.48
C THR A 173 16.54 16.80 -4.97
N GLY A 174 15.39 16.33 -4.48
CA GLY A 174 15.20 16.00 -3.07
C GLY A 174 16.06 14.81 -2.63
N LEU A 175 16.11 13.77 -3.46
CA LEU A 175 16.93 12.58 -3.23
C LEU A 175 18.43 12.94 -3.25
N GLU A 176 18.86 13.72 -4.24
CA GLU A 176 20.24 14.18 -4.35
C GLU A 176 20.67 15.03 -3.14
N ARG A 177 19.81 15.94 -2.68
CA ARG A 177 20.07 16.74 -1.47
C ARG A 177 20.20 15.88 -0.22
N MET A 178 19.35 14.86 -0.09
CA MET A 178 19.43 13.91 1.02
C MET A 178 20.77 13.17 1.01
N GLY A 179 21.23 12.72 -0.16
CA GLY A 179 22.53 12.06 -0.32
C GLY A 179 23.71 12.87 0.22
N ARG A 180 23.68 14.21 0.11
CA ARG A 180 24.75 15.09 0.62
C ARG A 180 24.92 15.04 2.14
N PHE A 181 23.89 14.62 2.88
CA PHE A 181 23.93 14.50 4.34
C PHE A 181 24.18 13.07 4.81
N LEU A 182 24.23 12.10 3.88
CA LEU A 182 24.48 10.71 4.20
C LEU A 182 25.96 10.40 3.96
N SER A 183 26.58 9.72 4.92
CA SER A 183 27.97 9.26 4.75
C SER A 183 28.09 7.97 3.95
N ALA A 184 26.96 7.36 3.59
CA ALA A 184 26.87 6.11 2.83
C ALA A 184 25.53 6.09 2.06
N SER A 185 25.49 5.34 0.96
CA SER A 185 24.25 5.04 0.25
C SER A 185 23.26 4.36 1.21
N PRO A 186 22.00 4.82 1.31
CA PRO A 186 21.02 4.19 2.20
C PRO A 186 20.56 2.82 1.68
N LEU A 187 20.73 2.53 0.39
CA LEU A 187 20.20 1.32 -0.27
C LEU A 187 21.30 0.34 -0.70
N PHE A 188 22.46 0.41 -0.05
CA PHE A 188 23.69 -0.21 -0.51
C PHE A 188 23.69 -1.75 -0.58
N ASP A 189 22.76 -2.42 0.08
CA ASP A 189 22.61 -3.88 0.07
C ASP A 189 21.46 -4.38 -0.82
N VAL A 190 20.73 -3.47 -1.45
CA VAL A 190 19.72 -3.77 -2.49
C VAL A 190 20.11 -3.25 -3.87
N THR A 191 21.18 -2.44 -3.98
CA THR A 191 21.76 -2.01 -5.25
C THR A 191 22.97 -2.86 -5.63
N SER A 192 23.26 -2.94 -6.93
CA SER A 192 24.35 -3.76 -7.48
C SER A 192 25.73 -3.26 -7.03
N ASP A 193 25.89 -1.92 -6.92
CA ASP A 193 27.07 -1.29 -6.32
C ASP A 193 26.69 -0.66 -4.96
N PRO A 194 27.34 -1.05 -3.84
CA PRO A 194 27.09 -0.49 -2.52
C PRO A 194 27.36 1.01 -2.39
N THR A 195 28.18 1.58 -3.27
CA THR A 195 28.49 3.02 -3.27
C THR A 195 27.59 3.82 -4.21
N PHE A 196 26.73 3.13 -4.97
CA PHE A 196 25.87 3.74 -5.96
C PHE A 196 24.85 4.69 -5.32
N PHE A 197 24.85 5.93 -5.79
CA PHE A 197 23.85 6.93 -5.45
C PHE A 197 23.58 7.80 -6.69
N PRO A 198 22.39 7.71 -7.31
CA PRO A 198 22.14 8.37 -8.58
C PRO A 198 21.93 9.88 -8.39
N THR A 199 22.42 10.66 -9.35
CA THR A 199 22.09 12.08 -9.45
C THR A 199 20.69 12.27 -10.05
N SER A 200 20.15 13.48 -9.94
CA SER A 200 18.90 13.84 -10.62
C SER A 200 18.96 13.68 -12.15
N ALA A 201 20.14 13.86 -12.75
CA ALA A 201 20.37 13.66 -14.17
C ALA A 201 20.35 12.18 -14.55
N ASP A 202 20.92 11.30 -13.71
CA ASP A 202 20.98 9.86 -13.94
C ASP A 202 19.58 9.26 -13.95
N VAL A 203 18.78 9.54 -12.91
CA VAL A 203 17.42 9.01 -12.84
C VAL A 203 16.56 9.53 -14.00
N SER A 204 16.68 10.82 -14.34
CA SER A 204 15.99 11.40 -15.50
C SER A 204 16.42 10.76 -16.82
N TYR A 205 17.70 10.44 -16.99
CA TYR A 205 18.25 9.84 -18.21
C TYR A 205 17.69 8.42 -18.44
N ILE A 206 17.66 7.62 -17.37
CA ILE A 206 17.23 6.21 -17.41
C ILE A 206 15.70 6.11 -17.48
N MET A 207 14.97 6.84 -16.62
CA MET A 207 13.49 6.80 -16.61
C MET A 207 12.85 7.30 -17.91
N LYS A 208 13.56 8.14 -18.70
CA LYS A 208 13.11 8.53 -20.04
C LYS A 208 13.26 7.42 -21.09
N ARG A 209 14.15 6.46 -20.86
CA ARG A 209 14.47 5.38 -21.81
C ARG A 209 13.71 4.09 -21.55
N ILE A 210 13.27 3.86 -20.32
CA ILE A 210 12.36 2.75 -19.99
C ILE A 210 10.99 3.08 -20.59
N PRO A 211 10.42 2.30 -21.52
CA PRO A 211 9.05 2.55 -22.00
C PRO A 211 8.01 2.48 -20.87
N ALA A 212 6.92 3.25 -20.97
CA ALA A 212 5.89 3.24 -19.93
C ALA A 212 5.15 1.90 -19.85
N GLU A 213 5.02 1.22 -20.98
CA GLU A 213 4.38 -0.08 -21.14
C GLU A 213 5.11 -1.16 -20.33
N GLU A 214 6.44 -1.12 -20.26
CA GLU A 214 7.26 -2.08 -19.51
C GLU A 214 7.05 -1.96 -17.99
N LEU A 215 6.92 -0.72 -17.48
CA LEU A 215 6.53 -0.53 -16.07
C LEU A 215 5.09 -0.98 -15.82
N PHE A 216 4.20 -0.78 -16.80
CA PHE A 216 2.82 -1.25 -16.71
C PHE A 216 2.72 -2.78 -16.71
N GLU A 217 3.57 -3.45 -17.49
CA GLU A 217 3.70 -4.91 -17.48
C GLU A 217 4.15 -5.41 -16.11
N PHE A 218 5.22 -4.85 -15.54
CA PHE A 218 5.67 -5.20 -14.19
C PHE A 218 4.55 -4.98 -13.15
N PHE A 219 3.80 -3.88 -13.26
CA PHE A 219 2.63 -3.65 -12.42
C PHE A 219 1.57 -4.76 -12.56
N GLN A 220 1.26 -5.21 -13.78
CA GLN A 220 0.31 -6.31 -14.00
C GLN A 220 0.82 -7.66 -13.45
N ILE A 221 2.13 -7.92 -13.51
CA ILE A 221 2.75 -9.10 -12.88
C ILE A 221 2.49 -9.09 -11.37
N LEU A 222 2.72 -7.95 -10.70
CA LEU A 222 2.46 -7.81 -9.27
C LEU A 222 0.96 -7.97 -8.93
N VAL A 223 0.06 -7.46 -9.77
CA VAL A 223 -1.39 -7.68 -9.62
C VAL A 223 -1.71 -9.17 -9.67
N LYS A 224 -1.16 -9.91 -10.65
CA LYS A 224 -1.36 -11.35 -10.79
C LYS A 224 -0.83 -12.12 -9.58
N GLU A 225 0.36 -11.77 -9.07
CA GLU A 225 0.90 -12.37 -7.85
C GLU A 225 -0.03 -12.12 -6.64
N CYS A 226 -0.53 -10.90 -6.47
CA CYS A 226 -1.46 -10.56 -5.39
C CYS A 226 -2.78 -11.34 -5.48
N ILE A 227 -3.28 -11.61 -6.69
CA ILE A 227 -4.47 -12.44 -6.90
C ILE A 227 -4.17 -13.89 -6.52
N ASN A 228 -3.06 -14.45 -6.99
CA ASN A 228 -2.63 -15.83 -6.71
C ASN A 228 -2.47 -16.09 -5.20
N LEU A 229 -2.00 -15.09 -4.44
CA LEU A 229 -1.84 -15.17 -2.98
C LEU A 229 -3.14 -14.88 -2.20
N GLY A 230 -4.23 -14.53 -2.88
CA GLY A 230 -5.52 -14.18 -2.26
C GLY A 230 -5.52 -12.82 -1.55
N ILE A 231 -4.50 -11.99 -1.81
CA ILE A 231 -4.44 -10.59 -1.35
C ILE A 231 -5.49 -9.79 -2.12
N ILE A 232 -5.56 -9.95 -3.44
CA ILE A 232 -6.62 -9.41 -4.29
C ILE A 232 -7.64 -10.50 -4.58
N ILE A 233 -8.92 -10.14 -4.50
CA ILE A 233 -10.04 -11.05 -4.77
C ILE A 233 -10.84 -10.46 -5.92
N PRO A 234 -10.77 -11.07 -7.12
CA PRO A 234 -11.32 -10.48 -8.34
C PRO A 234 -12.84 -10.62 -8.41
N ARG A 235 -13.56 -9.72 -7.72
CA ARG A 235 -15.04 -9.74 -7.65
C ARG A 235 -15.65 -8.39 -7.91
N ILE A 236 -15.16 -7.36 -7.23
CA ILE A 236 -15.75 -6.01 -7.25
C ILE A 236 -14.72 -5.03 -7.79
N LEU A 237 -15.02 -4.45 -8.94
CA LEU A 237 -14.31 -3.33 -9.53
C LEU A 237 -14.93 -2.02 -9.06
N ILE A 238 -14.09 -1.07 -8.66
CA ILE A 238 -14.52 0.31 -8.43
C ILE A 238 -13.67 1.22 -9.31
N TRP A 239 -14.32 2.04 -10.12
CA TRP A 239 -13.67 3.02 -11.00
C TRP A 239 -13.69 4.41 -10.38
N ASP A 240 -12.57 5.13 -10.48
CA ASP A 240 -12.46 6.55 -10.10
C ASP A 240 -11.35 7.27 -10.87
N GLY A 241 -11.35 8.60 -10.80
CA GLY A 241 -10.36 9.48 -11.40
C GLY A 241 -9.51 10.22 -10.36
N GLN A 242 -8.30 10.60 -10.76
CA GLN A 242 -7.47 11.48 -9.94
C GLN A 242 -6.63 12.41 -10.81
N PHE A 243 -7.06 13.66 -10.94
CA PHE A 243 -6.32 14.66 -11.70
C PHE A 243 -4.87 14.87 -11.20
N ILE A 244 -3.94 14.88 -12.15
CA ILE A 244 -2.50 15.10 -11.98
C ILE A 244 -2.12 16.33 -12.80
N ARG A 245 -1.47 17.32 -12.18
CA ARG A 245 -1.00 18.50 -12.90
C ARG A 245 0.24 18.18 -13.72
N SER A 246 0.24 18.56 -15.00
CA SER A 246 1.44 18.51 -15.83
C SER A 246 2.48 19.55 -15.35
N ASN A 247 3.75 19.30 -15.65
CA ASN A 247 4.81 20.29 -15.44
C ASN A 247 4.82 21.41 -16.51
N CYS A 248 3.67 22.03 -16.74
CA CYS A 248 3.51 23.15 -17.67
C CYS A 248 2.79 24.34 -17.02
N ASN A 249 2.70 25.44 -17.77
CA ASN A 249 1.86 26.59 -17.40
C ASN A 249 0.39 26.26 -17.72
N ASN A 250 -0.52 26.90 -16.98
CA ASN A 250 -1.96 26.85 -17.25
C ASN A 250 -2.38 27.71 -18.45
N ASN A 251 -1.50 28.59 -18.92
CA ASN A 251 -1.73 29.41 -20.10
C ASN A 251 -1.25 28.70 -21.36
N LYS A 252 -2.03 28.81 -22.43
CA LYS A 252 -1.61 28.43 -23.77
C LYS A 252 -0.51 29.39 -24.27
N ASN A 253 0.36 28.90 -25.13
CA ASN A 253 1.27 29.75 -25.88
C ASN A 253 0.45 30.63 -26.84
N LYS A 254 0.69 31.95 -26.83
CA LYS A 254 -0.06 32.94 -27.62
C LYS A 254 0.01 32.64 -29.11
N ASP A 255 1.13 32.13 -29.60
CA ASP A 255 1.38 31.95 -31.03
C ASP A 255 0.84 30.63 -31.57
N LYS A 256 0.66 29.62 -30.71
CA LYS A 256 0.30 28.24 -31.10
C LYS A 256 -1.09 27.80 -30.66
N ASP A 257 -1.79 28.63 -29.87
CA ASP A 257 -3.04 28.30 -29.17
C ASP A 257 -3.03 26.89 -28.51
N ALA A 258 -1.87 26.47 -28.02
CA ALA A 258 -1.62 25.15 -27.44
C ALA A 258 -0.84 25.24 -26.12
N TYR A 259 -0.99 24.24 -25.26
CA TYR A 259 -0.17 24.13 -24.05
C TYR A 259 1.25 23.66 -24.37
N ASN A 260 2.21 23.96 -23.48
CA ASN A 260 3.58 23.46 -23.60
C ASN A 260 3.70 21.94 -23.40
N ASP A 261 2.63 21.31 -22.92
CA ASP A 261 2.45 19.87 -22.91
C ASP A 261 1.27 19.57 -23.83
N LEU A 262 1.55 19.09 -25.05
CA LEU A 262 0.59 19.05 -26.15
C LEU A 262 -0.53 18.02 -25.92
N ASP A 263 -0.23 16.93 -25.20
CA ASP A 263 -1.17 15.85 -24.93
C ASP A 263 -2.01 16.13 -23.66
N ALA A 264 -1.69 17.19 -22.92
CA ALA A 264 -2.36 17.52 -21.67
C ALA A 264 -3.66 18.30 -21.89
N GLY A 265 -4.63 18.05 -21.03
CA GLY A 265 -5.95 18.68 -21.05
C GLY A 265 -6.17 19.64 -19.89
N TYR A 266 -6.96 20.70 -20.12
CA TYR A 266 -7.36 21.60 -19.04
C TYR A 266 -8.53 21.02 -18.24
N CYS A 267 -8.26 20.63 -17.00
CA CYS A 267 -9.27 20.04 -16.13
C CYS A 267 -10.10 21.13 -15.40
N ARG A 268 -11.41 20.97 -15.48
CA ARG A 268 -12.40 21.67 -14.64
C ARG A 268 -13.26 20.63 -13.93
N HIS A 269 -13.39 20.75 -12.63
CA HIS A 269 -14.22 19.86 -11.83
C HIS A 269 -15.18 20.68 -10.98
N ASN A 270 -16.49 20.47 -11.15
CA ASN A 270 -17.56 21.22 -10.47
C ASN A 270 -17.36 22.74 -10.52
N GLY A 271 -17.04 23.28 -11.70
CA GLY A 271 -16.77 24.71 -11.91
C GLY A 271 -15.40 25.20 -11.41
N THR A 272 -14.67 24.38 -10.65
CA THR A 272 -13.34 24.72 -10.13
C THR A 272 -12.26 24.40 -11.17
N LYS A 273 -11.42 25.39 -11.48
CA LYS A 273 -10.27 25.25 -12.38
C LYS A 273 -9.15 24.46 -11.66
N LYS A 274 -8.87 23.23 -12.12
CA LYS A 274 -7.82 22.37 -11.53
C LYS A 274 -6.46 22.62 -12.16
N GLY A 275 -6.42 22.94 -13.46
CA GLY A 275 -5.21 23.28 -14.22
C GLY A 275 -5.02 22.38 -15.43
N VAL A 276 -3.84 22.45 -16.06
CA VAL A 276 -3.47 21.61 -17.21
C VAL A 276 -2.79 20.32 -16.72
N GLY A 277 -3.19 19.18 -17.27
CA GLY A 277 -2.62 17.89 -16.89
C GLY A 277 -3.38 16.70 -17.42
N TYR A 278 -3.36 15.63 -16.65
CA TYR A 278 -3.87 14.31 -17.01
C TYR A 278 -4.80 13.78 -15.92
N ASP A 279 -5.65 12.82 -16.26
CA ASP A 279 -6.56 12.18 -15.31
C ASP A 279 -6.69 10.68 -15.63
N PRO A 280 -6.03 9.80 -14.85
CA PRO A 280 -6.14 8.36 -15.03
C PRO A 280 -7.56 7.90 -14.69
N GLY A 281 -8.15 7.04 -15.54
CA GLY A 281 -9.28 6.20 -15.15
C GLY A 281 -8.71 4.97 -14.45
N ILE A 282 -8.89 4.89 -13.13
CA ILE A 282 -8.27 3.85 -12.30
C ILE A 282 -9.33 2.83 -11.93
N LEU A 283 -8.99 1.54 -12.06
CA LEU A 283 -9.77 0.43 -11.55
C LEU A 283 -9.13 -0.10 -10.27
N TYR A 284 -9.93 -0.16 -9.22
CA TYR A 284 -9.57 -0.75 -7.94
C TYR A 284 -10.32 -2.06 -7.73
N ALA A 285 -9.61 -3.07 -7.22
CA ALA A 285 -10.22 -4.27 -6.68
C ALA A 285 -10.63 -4.02 -5.23
N TYR A 286 -11.93 -4.10 -4.91
CA TYR A 286 -12.40 -4.00 -3.54
C TYR A 286 -12.40 -5.36 -2.85
N CYS A 287 -11.76 -5.44 -1.68
CA CYS A 287 -11.57 -6.66 -0.90
C CYS A 287 -11.97 -6.50 0.57
N PHE A 288 -13.05 -5.74 0.85
CA PHE A 288 -13.56 -5.40 2.19
C PHE A 288 -12.68 -4.48 3.03
N ASP A 289 -11.62 -5.03 3.61
CA ASP A 289 -10.66 -4.34 4.48
C ASP A 289 -9.47 -3.76 3.71
N ARG A 290 -9.40 -4.03 2.42
CA ARG A 290 -8.33 -3.62 1.52
C ARG A 290 -8.87 -3.30 0.13
N TRP A 291 -8.16 -2.44 -0.58
CA TRP A 291 -8.46 -2.10 -1.97
C TRP A 291 -7.16 -1.78 -2.69
N PHE A 292 -6.98 -2.33 -3.88
CA PHE A 292 -5.72 -2.17 -4.63
C PHE A 292 -5.99 -1.69 -6.04
N PRO A 293 -5.18 -0.76 -6.58
CA PRO A 293 -5.21 -0.44 -7.99
C PRO A 293 -4.78 -1.68 -8.77
N ILE A 294 -5.56 -2.05 -9.79
CA ILE A 294 -5.28 -3.24 -10.61
C ILE A 294 -5.08 -2.90 -12.08
N TYR A 295 -5.56 -1.73 -12.51
CA TYR A 295 -5.43 -1.25 -13.87
C TYR A 295 -5.70 0.26 -13.89
N PHE A 296 -5.09 0.97 -14.85
CA PHE A 296 -5.55 2.31 -15.18
C PHE A 296 -5.29 2.62 -16.65
N LYS A 297 -6.10 3.52 -17.21
CA LYS A 297 -5.84 4.15 -18.51
C LYS A 297 -5.61 5.65 -18.31
N MET A 298 -4.57 6.19 -18.92
CA MET A 298 -4.26 7.62 -18.85
C MET A 298 -5.06 8.42 -19.87
N PHE A 299 -5.61 9.57 -19.47
CA PHE A 299 -6.33 10.47 -20.35
C PHE A 299 -5.89 11.93 -20.14
N PRO A 300 -6.07 12.80 -21.14
CA PRO A 300 -5.97 14.24 -20.95
C PRO A 300 -6.96 14.75 -19.89
N GLY A 301 -6.58 15.79 -19.14
CA GLY A 301 -7.36 16.31 -18.01
C GLY A 301 -8.76 16.87 -18.36
N ASN A 302 -9.05 17.11 -19.64
CA ASN A 302 -10.36 17.52 -20.17
C ASN A 302 -11.21 16.34 -20.69
N ARG A 303 -10.92 15.11 -20.25
CA ARG A 303 -11.64 13.90 -20.66
C ARG A 303 -13.14 13.95 -20.37
N ASN A 304 -13.87 13.11 -21.09
CA ASN A 304 -15.27 12.79 -20.78
C ASN A 304 -15.32 11.55 -19.90
N ASP A 305 -15.75 11.68 -18.64
CA ASP A 305 -15.78 10.58 -17.66
C ASP A 305 -16.55 9.36 -18.14
N THR A 306 -17.67 9.55 -18.83
CA THR A 306 -18.49 8.45 -19.34
C THR A 306 -17.74 7.62 -20.39
N ARG A 307 -16.98 8.28 -21.27
CA ARG A 307 -16.12 7.63 -22.26
C ARG A 307 -14.90 7.01 -21.60
N ALA A 308 -14.24 7.73 -20.70
CA ALA A 308 -13.06 7.28 -19.99
C ALA A 308 -13.34 6.01 -19.16
N PHE A 309 -14.46 5.97 -18.45
CA PHE A 309 -14.94 4.78 -17.74
C PHE A 309 -15.06 3.57 -18.68
N ARG A 310 -15.75 3.74 -19.83
CA ARG A 310 -15.97 2.64 -20.78
C ARG A 310 -14.68 2.12 -21.37
N GLU A 311 -13.78 3.02 -21.79
CA GLU A 311 -12.50 2.62 -22.39
C GLU A 311 -11.60 1.92 -21.37
N THR A 312 -11.50 2.46 -20.16
CA THR A 312 -10.72 1.84 -19.07
C THR A 312 -11.23 0.43 -18.78
N LEU A 313 -12.55 0.28 -18.58
CA LEU A 313 -13.15 -1.01 -18.26
C LEU A 313 -13.04 -2.00 -19.43
N ARG A 314 -13.20 -1.54 -20.67
CA ARG A 314 -13.08 -2.39 -21.84
C ARG A 314 -11.67 -2.96 -21.96
N GLU A 315 -10.65 -2.12 -21.99
CA GLU A 315 -9.27 -2.56 -22.15
C GLU A 315 -8.86 -3.51 -21.02
N PHE A 316 -9.23 -3.17 -19.78
CA PHE A 316 -8.99 -4.06 -18.65
C PHE A 316 -9.64 -5.43 -18.82
N LEU A 317 -10.92 -5.49 -19.19
CA LEU A 317 -11.63 -6.76 -19.35
C LEU A 317 -11.21 -7.54 -20.61
N ASP A 318 -10.54 -6.90 -21.56
CA ASP A 318 -10.01 -7.58 -22.74
C ASP A 318 -8.66 -8.27 -22.43
N VAL A 319 -7.93 -7.83 -21.39
CA VAL A 319 -6.68 -8.45 -20.92
C VAL A 319 -6.82 -9.26 -19.62
N SER A 320 -7.89 -9.06 -18.85
CA SER A 320 -8.09 -9.74 -17.57
C SER A 320 -8.58 -11.17 -17.79
N GLU A 321 -7.85 -12.14 -17.22
CA GLU A 321 -8.23 -13.57 -17.18
C GLU A 321 -9.27 -13.86 -16.07
N GLU A 322 -9.59 -12.86 -15.24
CA GLU A 322 -10.35 -13.04 -14.01
C GLU A 322 -11.84 -12.74 -14.17
N ASN A 323 -12.66 -13.46 -13.42
CA ASN A 323 -14.12 -13.34 -13.46
C ASN A 323 -14.66 -12.28 -12.50
N TRP A 324 -14.55 -11.02 -12.90
CA TRP A 324 -15.17 -9.88 -12.20
C TRP A 324 -16.70 -9.94 -12.28
N MET A 325 -17.37 -9.56 -11.19
CA MET A 325 -18.82 -9.73 -11.04
C MET A 325 -19.58 -8.41 -10.97
N ILE A 326 -18.95 -7.36 -10.44
CA ILE A 326 -19.59 -6.07 -10.16
C ILE A 326 -18.66 -4.94 -10.61
N SER A 327 -19.20 -3.94 -11.30
CA SER A 327 -18.52 -2.67 -11.57
C SER A 327 -19.24 -1.53 -10.88
N ILE A 328 -18.52 -0.77 -10.07
CA ILE A 328 -19.03 0.38 -9.30
C ILE A 328 -18.41 1.67 -9.85
N SER A 329 -19.21 2.72 -10.00
CA SER A 329 -18.75 4.07 -10.35
C SER A 329 -19.72 5.12 -9.80
N ASP A 330 -19.28 6.38 -9.68
CA ASP A 330 -20.22 7.50 -9.49
C ASP A 330 -20.95 7.89 -10.78
N SER A 331 -21.68 9.01 -10.71
CA SER A 331 -22.46 9.55 -11.81
C SER A 331 -21.66 10.08 -12.99
N GLY A 332 -20.34 10.17 -12.93
CA GLY A 332 -19.49 10.45 -14.10
C GLY A 332 -19.50 9.30 -15.11
N GLY A 333 -19.48 8.06 -14.60
CA GLY A 333 -19.52 6.84 -15.42
C GLY A 333 -20.92 6.47 -15.95
N TYR A 334 -21.99 7.15 -15.52
CA TYR A 334 -23.35 6.77 -15.88
C TYR A 334 -23.73 7.15 -17.33
N CYS A 335 -24.04 6.15 -18.14
CA CYS A 335 -24.93 6.27 -19.30
C CYS A 335 -25.51 4.89 -19.65
N LEU A 336 -26.62 4.85 -20.38
CA LEU A 336 -27.27 3.58 -20.74
C LEU A 336 -26.31 2.63 -21.47
N LYS A 337 -25.53 3.14 -22.41
CA LYS A 337 -24.49 2.38 -23.13
C LYS A 337 -23.45 1.74 -22.20
N ASN A 338 -23.08 2.39 -21.09
CA ASN A 338 -22.15 1.81 -20.12
C ASN A 338 -22.83 0.72 -19.29
N MET A 339 -24.07 0.94 -18.87
CA MET A 339 -24.85 -0.05 -18.12
C MET A 339 -25.06 -1.33 -18.95
N GLU A 340 -25.40 -1.18 -20.24
CA GLU A 340 -25.55 -2.28 -21.20
C GLU A 340 -24.23 -3.00 -21.46
N PHE A 341 -23.13 -2.25 -21.64
CA PHE A 341 -21.80 -2.82 -21.83
C PHE A 341 -21.36 -3.71 -20.65
N ILE A 342 -21.55 -3.24 -19.42
CA ILE A 342 -21.21 -4.00 -18.20
C ILE A 342 -22.05 -5.28 -18.12
N ARG A 343 -23.36 -5.16 -18.38
CA ARG A 343 -24.27 -6.31 -18.40
C ARG A 343 -23.91 -7.32 -19.48
N PHE A 344 -23.50 -6.85 -20.67
CA PHE A 344 -23.04 -7.70 -21.76
C PHE A 344 -21.77 -8.48 -21.39
N LYS A 345 -20.84 -7.87 -20.64
CA LYS A 345 -19.67 -8.53 -20.06
C LYS A 345 -19.99 -9.41 -18.83
N GLY A 346 -21.27 -9.69 -18.57
CA GLY A 346 -21.71 -10.58 -17.48
C GLY A 346 -21.66 -9.98 -16.07
N GLN A 347 -21.40 -8.67 -15.96
CA GLN A 347 -21.24 -7.97 -14.68
C GLN A 347 -22.52 -7.21 -14.27
N VAL A 348 -22.65 -6.94 -12.97
CA VAL A 348 -23.72 -6.07 -12.43
C VAL A 348 -23.22 -4.63 -12.39
N PRO A 349 -23.84 -3.69 -13.15
CA PRO A 349 -23.48 -2.29 -13.06
C PRO A 349 -24.11 -1.63 -11.83
N VAL A 350 -23.28 -1.10 -10.95
CA VAL A 350 -23.69 -0.37 -9.74
C VAL A 350 -23.21 1.08 -9.87
N ILE A 351 -23.88 1.83 -10.75
CA ILE A 351 -23.50 3.21 -11.09
C ILE A 351 -24.63 4.18 -10.74
N ARG A 352 -24.28 5.24 -10.00
CA ARG A 352 -25.24 6.29 -9.64
C ARG A 352 -25.71 7.05 -10.86
N ALA A 353 -27.01 7.20 -11.04
CA ALA A 353 -27.62 8.05 -12.07
C ALA A 353 -27.77 9.51 -11.60
N ARG A 354 -27.97 10.43 -12.55
CA ARG A 354 -28.38 11.82 -12.25
C ARG A 354 -29.90 11.89 -12.04
N LYS A 355 -30.36 12.80 -11.18
CA LYS A 355 -31.79 13.01 -10.85
C LYS A 355 -32.68 13.27 -12.07
N ASN A 356 -32.16 13.99 -13.08
CA ASN A 356 -32.99 14.58 -14.13
C ASN A 356 -33.25 13.66 -15.34
N ILE A 357 -32.97 12.37 -15.23
CA ILE A 357 -33.14 11.41 -16.34
C ILE A 357 -34.59 10.91 -16.36
N LYS A 358 -35.38 11.37 -17.34
CA LYS A 358 -36.82 11.06 -17.44
C LYS A 358 -37.15 9.82 -18.30
N ASN A 359 -36.32 9.52 -19.30
CA ASN A 359 -36.62 8.48 -20.31
C ASN A 359 -36.05 7.10 -19.97
N GLN A 360 -35.69 6.87 -18.71
CA GLN A 360 -35.12 5.61 -18.22
C GLN A 360 -35.74 5.31 -16.85
N PRO A 361 -35.80 4.04 -16.40
CA PRO A 361 -36.38 3.68 -15.12
C PRO A 361 -35.42 4.02 -13.96
N VAL A 362 -35.12 5.30 -13.80
CA VAL A 362 -34.26 5.84 -12.76
C VAL A 362 -35.11 6.21 -11.55
N LYS A 363 -34.81 5.63 -10.39
CA LYS A 363 -35.51 5.88 -9.12
C LYS A 363 -34.54 6.29 -8.03
N GLU A 364 -35.02 7.12 -7.10
CA GLU A 364 -34.32 7.41 -5.86
C GLU A 364 -34.44 6.21 -4.91
N LEU A 365 -33.31 5.57 -4.59
CA LEU A 365 -33.30 4.40 -3.69
C LEU A 365 -32.85 4.75 -2.27
N LYS A 366 -32.12 5.87 -2.13
CA LYS A 366 -31.72 6.51 -0.87
C LYS A 366 -31.71 8.00 -1.12
N LYS A 367 -32.01 8.83 -0.11
CA LYS A 367 -32.04 10.30 -0.23
C LYS A 367 -30.82 10.84 -0.99
N GLY A 368 -31.05 11.43 -2.18
CA GLY A 368 -30.03 11.98 -3.08
C GLY A 368 -29.34 10.98 -4.01
N PHE A 369 -29.62 9.68 -3.91
CA PHE A 369 -29.01 8.60 -4.70
C PHE A 369 -30.03 7.98 -5.64
N TYR A 370 -29.83 8.23 -6.93
CA TYR A 370 -30.67 7.75 -8.02
C TYR A 370 -29.98 6.61 -8.75
N PHE A 371 -30.72 5.56 -9.12
CA PHE A 371 -30.20 4.39 -9.85
C PHE A 371 -31.20 3.91 -10.89
N ASN A 372 -30.68 3.35 -11.99
CA ASN A 372 -31.51 2.72 -13.00
C ASN A 372 -31.93 1.31 -12.53
N THR A 373 -33.21 1.15 -12.17
CA THR A 373 -33.71 -0.08 -11.54
C THR A 373 -33.80 -1.26 -12.52
N ALA A 374 -33.73 -1.04 -13.83
CA ALA A 374 -33.73 -2.12 -14.81
C ALA A 374 -32.44 -2.96 -14.80
N PHE A 375 -31.36 -2.44 -14.19
CA PHE A 375 -30.07 -3.12 -14.09
C PHE A 375 -29.81 -3.74 -12.72
N ILE A 376 -30.74 -3.61 -11.78
CA ILE A 376 -30.64 -4.26 -10.47
C ILE A 376 -31.10 -5.72 -10.64
N PRO A 377 -30.29 -6.72 -10.25
CA PRO A 377 -30.70 -8.12 -10.32
C PRO A 377 -32.00 -8.34 -9.55
N LYS A 378 -32.94 -9.09 -10.15
CA LYS A 378 -34.27 -9.33 -9.58
C LYS A 378 -34.23 -10.02 -8.22
N ASP A 379 -33.19 -10.80 -7.96
CA ASP A 379 -32.95 -11.54 -6.72
C ASP A 379 -32.24 -10.70 -5.64
N TRP A 380 -31.86 -9.45 -5.92
CA TRP A 380 -31.23 -8.57 -4.95
C TRP A 380 -32.26 -7.68 -4.24
N SER A 381 -32.14 -7.57 -2.93
CA SER A 381 -32.83 -6.52 -2.19
C SER A 381 -32.19 -5.15 -2.46
N ILE A 382 -32.98 -4.08 -2.36
CA ILE A 382 -32.48 -2.70 -2.44
C ILE A 382 -31.42 -2.45 -1.37
N GLU A 383 -31.58 -3.02 -0.17
CA GLU A 383 -30.62 -2.92 0.93
C GLU A 383 -29.26 -3.53 0.54
N LEU A 384 -29.25 -4.71 -0.07
CA LEU A 384 -28.03 -5.37 -0.55
C LEU A 384 -27.32 -4.52 -1.61
N PHE A 385 -28.08 -4.03 -2.60
CA PHE A 385 -27.54 -3.19 -3.67
C PHE A 385 -26.91 -1.90 -3.11
N LEU A 386 -27.60 -1.21 -2.20
CA LEU A 386 -27.10 -0.01 -1.55
C LEU A 386 -25.88 -0.29 -0.65
N LYS A 387 -25.82 -1.47 -0.01
CA LYS A 387 -24.65 -1.91 0.75
C LYS A 387 -23.43 -2.07 -0.15
N ILE A 388 -23.58 -2.66 -1.34
CA ILE A 388 -22.50 -2.80 -2.31
C ILE A 388 -22.04 -1.42 -2.81
N TYR A 389 -22.98 -0.53 -3.16
CA TYR A 389 -22.62 0.83 -3.58
C TYR A 389 -21.89 1.62 -2.46
N SER A 390 -22.15 1.31 -1.19
CA SER A 390 -21.47 1.93 -0.05
C SER A 390 -19.96 1.66 0.02
N PHE A 391 -19.42 0.77 -0.83
CA PHE A 391 -17.98 0.53 -0.93
C PHE A 391 -17.25 1.62 -1.74
N ARG A 392 -17.95 2.38 -2.60
CA ARG A 392 -17.35 3.41 -3.46
C ARG A 392 -16.50 4.44 -2.70
N PRO A 393 -16.92 5.01 -1.55
CA PRO A 393 -16.09 6.00 -0.85
C PRO A 393 -14.76 5.46 -0.33
N MET A 394 -14.58 4.13 -0.19
CA MET A 394 -13.33 3.55 0.35
C MET A 394 -12.12 3.85 -0.55
N ILE A 395 -12.31 3.90 -1.86
CA ILE A 395 -11.21 4.18 -2.79
C ILE A 395 -10.82 5.67 -2.84
N GLU A 396 -11.69 6.58 -2.39
CA GLU A 396 -11.33 8.00 -2.24
C GLU A 396 -10.21 8.14 -1.19
N GLN A 397 -10.22 7.28 -0.16
CA GLN A 397 -9.14 7.19 0.82
C GLN A 397 -7.84 6.70 0.17
N GLY A 398 -7.89 5.69 -0.70
CA GLY A 398 -6.72 5.22 -1.48
C GLY A 398 -6.14 6.33 -2.36
N ASN A 399 -6.99 6.97 -3.17
CA ASN A 399 -6.58 8.10 -4.01
C ASN A 399 -5.97 9.23 -3.17
N SER A 400 -6.48 9.51 -1.97
CA SER A 400 -5.93 10.57 -1.12
C SER A 400 -4.43 10.35 -0.78
N ALA A 401 -4.00 9.09 -0.64
CA ALA A 401 -2.62 8.78 -0.28
C ALA A 401 -1.62 9.22 -1.36
N ASN A 402 -1.99 9.08 -2.64
CA ASN A 402 -1.17 9.53 -3.77
C ASN A 402 -0.73 10.99 -3.67
N ASN A 403 -1.63 11.86 -3.21
CA ASN A 403 -1.36 13.28 -3.10
C ASN A 403 -0.79 13.66 -1.73
N THR A 404 -1.33 13.08 -0.66
CA THR A 404 -0.97 13.44 0.72
C THR A 404 0.37 12.85 1.16
N TYR A 405 0.66 11.59 0.80
CA TYR A 405 1.88 10.89 1.21
C TYR A 405 2.93 10.91 0.10
N TYR A 406 2.56 10.44 -1.10
CA TYR A 406 3.52 10.33 -2.22
C TYR A 406 3.77 11.66 -2.96
N ASN A 407 3.13 12.76 -2.53
CA ASN A 407 3.29 14.11 -3.08
C ASN A 407 3.10 14.21 -4.60
N ALA A 408 2.26 13.34 -5.17
CA ALA A 408 2.17 13.13 -6.60
C ALA A 408 1.09 13.98 -7.30
N SER A 409 0.73 15.15 -6.75
CA SER A 409 -0.28 16.03 -7.35
C SER A 409 0.21 16.74 -8.62
N ARG A 410 1.52 16.74 -8.87
CA ARG A 410 2.18 17.35 -10.03
C ARG A 410 3.27 16.43 -10.57
N MET A 411 3.43 16.40 -11.88
CA MET A 411 4.50 15.67 -12.58
C MET A 411 5.83 16.43 -12.51
N ASN A 412 6.93 15.69 -12.59
CA ASN A 412 8.28 16.25 -12.70
C ASN A 412 8.64 16.61 -14.15
N THR A 413 8.11 15.86 -15.11
CA THR A 413 8.31 16.06 -16.55
C THR A 413 6.96 16.24 -17.26
N ARG A 414 6.97 16.44 -18.57
CA ARG A 414 5.76 16.63 -19.41
C ARG A 414 5.52 15.37 -20.26
N GLY A 415 4.34 15.27 -20.85
CA GLY A 415 3.97 14.21 -21.78
C GLY A 415 3.23 13.07 -21.11
N ILE A 416 2.35 12.42 -21.87
CA ILE A 416 1.46 11.36 -21.37
C ILE A 416 2.24 10.16 -20.81
N GLU A 417 3.36 9.80 -21.44
CA GLU A 417 4.23 8.71 -21.00
C GLU A 417 4.79 8.95 -19.59
N ALA A 418 5.21 10.18 -19.31
CA ALA A 418 5.65 10.57 -17.97
C ALA A 418 4.51 10.51 -16.94
N ALA A 419 3.27 10.79 -17.35
CA ALA A 419 2.10 10.69 -16.48
C ALA A 419 1.82 9.22 -16.12
N ILE A 420 1.93 8.32 -17.12
CA ILE A 420 1.80 6.87 -16.94
C ILE A 420 2.88 6.38 -15.97
N LYS A 421 4.15 6.69 -16.26
CA LYS A 421 5.30 6.33 -15.40
C LYS A 421 5.11 6.80 -13.96
N GLN A 422 4.67 8.04 -13.75
CA GLN A 422 4.42 8.54 -12.40
C GLN A 422 3.36 7.73 -11.66
N ARG A 423 2.24 7.39 -12.32
CA ARG A 423 1.16 6.62 -11.67
C ARG A 423 1.55 5.18 -11.43
N VAL A 424 2.11 4.52 -12.44
CA VAL A 424 2.44 3.10 -12.35
C VAL A 424 3.52 2.86 -11.29
N THR A 425 4.52 3.73 -11.13
CA THR A 425 5.51 3.63 -10.06
C THR A 425 4.87 3.65 -8.67
N ILE A 426 3.84 4.48 -8.45
CA ILE A 426 3.12 4.50 -7.17
C ILE A 426 2.37 3.19 -6.95
N TYR A 427 1.70 2.67 -7.97
CA TYR A 427 0.93 1.42 -7.83
C TYR A 427 1.83 0.20 -7.68
N ILE A 428 2.99 0.17 -8.36
CA ILE A 428 4.05 -0.80 -8.09
C ILE A 428 4.46 -0.75 -6.62
N LEU A 429 4.75 0.44 -6.09
CA LEU A 429 5.12 0.61 -4.68
C LEU A 429 4.02 0.10 -3.73
N GLU A 430 2.76 0.42 -3.99
CA GLU A 430 1.63 -0.05 -3.17
C GLU A 430 1.50 -1.58 -3.18
N LEU A 431 1.63 -2.22 -4.34
CA LEU A 431 1.56 -3.68 -4.44
C LEU A 431 2.77 -4.38 -3.83
N LEU A 432 3.98 -3.83 -3.99
CA LEU A 432 5.18 -4.34 -3.33
C LEU A 432 5.03 -4.29 -1.80
N LYS A 433 4.50 -3.19 -1.25
CA LYS A 433 4.20 -3.10 0.19
C LYS A 433 3.19 -4.16 0.62
N ALA A 434 2.15 -4.40 -0.17
CA ALA A 434 1.15 -5.41 0.13
C ALA A 434 1.73 -6.83 0.10
N LEU A 435 2.55 -7.15 -0.91
CA LEU A 435 3.24 -8.44 -1.04
C LEU A 435 4.24 -8.66 0.10
N THR A 436 5.06 -7.66 0.42
CA THR A 436 5.99 -7.75 1.55
C THR A 436 5.23 -7.93 2.86
N ALA A 437 4.18 -7.13 3.11
CA ALA A 437 3.33 -7.24 4.30
C ALA A 437 2.68 -8.63 4.43
N TYR A 438 2.27 -9.24 3.31
CA TYR A 438 1.81 -10.63 3.27
C TYR A 438 2.91 -11.59 3.70
N LYS A 439 4.06 -11.55 3.02
CA LYS A 439 5.19 -12.46 3.20
C LYS A 439 5.79 -12.38 4.61
N ILE A 440 5.75 -11.20 5.26
CA ILE A 440 6.16 -11.04 6.67
C ILE A 440 5.07 -11.42 7.69
N GLY A 441 3.88 -11.82 7.25
CA GLY A 441 2.76 -12.17 8.11
C GLY A 441 2.14 -10.99 8.88
N CYS A 442 2.21 -9.76 8.34
CA CYS A 442 1.67 -8.53 8.95
C CYS A 442 0.66 -7.85 8.01
N PRO A 443 -0.54 -8.42 7.83
CA PRO A 443 -1.53 -7.92 6.86
C PRO A 443 -2.04 -6.50 7.19
N ASP A 444 -1.89 -6.04 8.44
CA ASP A 444 -2.22 -4.68 8.87
C ASP A 444 -1.37 -3.60 8.19
N LEU A 445 -0.19 -3.96 7.67
CA LEU A 445 0.69 -3.05 6.94
C LEU A 445 0.32 -2.88 5.46
N MET A 446 -0.50 -3.76 4.87
CA MET A 446 -0.76 -3.79 3.43
C MET A 446 -1.32 -2.50 2.85
N MET A 447 -2.20 -1.84 3.60
CA MET A 447 -2.89 -0.61 3.19
C MET A 447 -2.25 0.64 3.78
N MET A 448 -1.11 0.52 4.46
CA MET A 448 -0.49 1.60 5.21
C MET A 448 0.55 2.33 4.33
N PRO A 449 0.34 3.61 3.95
CA PRO A 449 1.31 4.33 3.12
C PRO A 449 2.68 4.51 3.79
N THR A 450 2.73 4.51 5.13
CA THR A 450 3.96 4.64 5.93
C THR A 450 4.63 3.30 6.27
N ALA A 451 4.14 2.19 5.73
CA ALA A 451 4.83 0.91 5.86
C ALA A 451 6.14 0.94 5.06
N PHE A 452 7.19 0.33 5.62
CA PHE A 452 8.51 0.19 5.00
C PHE A 452 9.10 1.54 4.55
N GLU A 453 8.88 2.61 5.31
CA GLU A 453 9.30 3.95 4.92
C GLU A 453 10.82 4.13 5.03
N ALA A 454 11.38 3.87 6.22
CA ALA A 454 12.79 4.08 6.50
C ALA A 454 13.67 2.96 5.90
N SER A 455 14.79 3.34 5.31
CA SER A 455 15.88 2.39 5.08
C SER A 455 16.50 1.97 6.42
N LYS A 456 16.93 0.70 6.48
CA LYS A 456 17.66 0.09 7.59
C LYS A 456 18.96 0.85 7.92
N TYR A 457 19.49 1.61 6.98
CA TYR A 457 20.80 2.25 7.06
C TYR A 457 20.77 3.78 7.11
N PHE A 458 19.60 4.36 7.40
CA PHE A 458 19.53 5.77 7.82
C PHE A 458 20.24 5.95 9.16
N GLY A 459 21.54 6.21 9.08
CA GLY A 459 22.45 6.29 10.22
C GLY A 459 23.69 5.44 9.96
N ALA A 460 24.75 6.08 9.50
CA ALA A 460 26.07 5.55 9.15
C ALA A 460 26.65 4.45 10.07
N GLN A 461 26.17 4.37 11.31
CA GLN A 461 26.65 3.48 12.35
C GLN A 461 26.38 1.99 12.04
N PHE A 462 25.32 1.67 11.28
CA PHE A 462 25.00 0.29 10.90
C PHE A 462 25.61 -0.15 9.55
N ALA A 463 25.94 0.79 8.67
CA ALA A 463 26.60 0.49 7.40
C ALA A 463 28.10 0.22 7.57
N LYS A 464 28.75 0.91 8.53
CA LYS A 464 30.19 0.81 8.80
C LYS A 464 30.66 -0.63 9.10
N PRO A 465 29.96 -1.42 9.95
CA PRO A 465 30.32 -2.82 10.16
C PRO A 465 30.26 -3.66 8.88
N LEU A 466 29.19 -3.53 8.08
CA LEU A 466 29.06 -4.35 6.87
C LEU A 466 30.10 -3.97 5.80
N LEU A 467 30.37 -2.67 5.64
CA LEU A 467 31.41 -2.18 4.73
C LEU A 467 32.81 -2.63 5.17
N ALA A 468 33.06 -2.70 6.48
CA ALA A 468 34.30 -3.24 7.02
C ALA A 468 34.43 -4.76 6.79
N GLU A 469 33.36 -5.55 7.01
CA GLU A 469 33.36 -6.99 6.66
C GLU A 469 33.66 -7.21 5.16
N LYS A 470 32.99 -6.48 4.26
CA LYS A 470 33.24 -6.57 2.81
C LYS A 470 34.64 -6.12 2.40
N SER A 471 35.28 -5.25 3.18
CA SER A 471 36.67 -4.81 2.96
C SER A 471 37.71 -5.77 3.58
N GLY A 472 37.27 -6.94 4.07
CA GLY A 472 38.14 -7.99 4.61
C GLY A 472 38.43 -7.86 6.10
N PHE A 473 37.77 -6.95 6.83
CA PHE A 473 37.91 -6.86 8.28
C PHE A 473 37.05 -7.93 8.97
N LEU A 474 37.68 -8.74 9.82
CA LEU A 474 36.96 -9.64 10.71
C LEU A 474 36.31 -8.84 11.84
N ILE A 475 35.02 -8.57 11.73
CA ILE A 475 34.25 -8.05 12.85
C ILE A 475 33.90 -9.23 13.74
N PHE A 476 34.43 -9.23 14.96
CA PHE A 476 34.03 -10.18 15.98
C PHE A 476 32.53 -9.99 16.23
N LYS A 477 31.71 -10.85 15.63
CA LYS A 477 30.30 -11.02 16.03
C LYS A 477 30.36 -11.47 17.47
N ASN A 478 30.15 -10.54 18.41
CA ASN A 478 29.95 -10.92 19.79
C ASN A 478 28.80 -11.92 19.81
N LEU A 479 29.17 -13.17 20.08
CA LEU A 479 28.28 -14.25 20.46
C LEU A 479 27.39 -13.71 21.59
N VAL A 480 26.08 -13.65 21.34
CA VAL A 480 24.91 -13.91 22.22
C VAL A 480 23.66 -13.27 21.61
#